data_AF-A0A2V9KFQ4-F1
#
_entry.id   AF-A0A2V9KFQ4-F1
#
_cell.length_a   1.000
_cell.length_b   1.000
_cell.length_c   1.000
_cell.angle_alpha   90.00
_cell.angle_beta   90.00
_cell.angle_gamma   90.00
#
_symmetry.space_group_name_H-M   'P 1'
#
loop_
_entity.id
_entity.type
_entity.pdbx_description
1 polymer ?
#
loop_
_entity_poly.entity_id
_entity_poly.type
_entity_poly.pdbx_seq_one_letter_code
_entity_poly.pdbx_strand_id
1 'polypeptide(L)'
;MMVFSEDRRVPEVRHCKQCGRPIPLGIDECPDCRLHGSAFLLLPKEVLIGAIVVVLVLSFFAVGRATRAFHAKEQAWAESWFERGENDLKSKQPEAAIEAFRTALKYSPDNSLFQLRLAQALISAHRTVEARSYLLNLWEREPENGPVNRELGLLAAEEGNVADAIRYYENAIYGVWDIPDEDRRRALRLEVYRYLRARGATAQAEAELMAMSGEAPRDARAHVQIGEFLLQDGYYNHALKGRSRGDAISNDPIF
;
A
#
# COMPACT_ATOMS: atom_id res chain seq x y z
N MET A 1 -5.26 -109.61 32.57
CA MET A 1 -6.06 -108.46 33.04
C MET A 1 -5.10 -107.50 33.74
N MET A 2 -4.76 -106.38 33.11
CA MET A 2 -4.37 -105.13 33.77
C MET A 2 -4.21 -104.06 32.70
N VAL A 3 -5.13 -103.10 32.76
CA VAL A 3 -5.32 -101.97 31.85
C VAL A 3 -4.32 -100.88 32.23
N PHE A 4 -3.53 -100.39 31.28
CA PHE A 4 -2.76 -99.15 31.44
C PHE A 4 -3.72 -97.96 31.28
N SER A 5 -4.01 -97.27 32.38
CA SER A 5 -4.77 -96.01 32.35
C SER A 5 -3.82 -94.85 32.10
N GLU A 6 -4.01 -94.21 30.96
CA GLU A 6 -3.30 -93.01 30.49
C GLU A 6 -3.86 -91.77 31.19
N ASP A 7 -3.16 -91.27 32.23
CA ASP A 7 -3.59 -90.10 33.00
C ASP A 7 -3.16 -88.80 32.30
N ARG A 8 -3.94 -88.39 31.28
CA ARG A 8 -3.80 -87.06 30.65
C ARG A 8 -4.44 -85.98 31.54
N ARG A 9 -3.65 -85.42 32.46
CA ARG A 9 -4.01 -84.20 33.19
C ARG A 9 -4.06 -83.02 32.21
N VAL A 10 -5.27 -82.51 31.95
CA VAL A 10 -5.51 -81.26 31.22
C VAL A 10 -4.88 -80.11 32.02
N PRO A 11 -4.02 -79.26 31.42
CA PRO A 11 -3.43 -78.15 32.14
C PRO A 11 -4.51 -77.14 32.52
N GLU A 12 -4.62 -76.85 33.82
CA GLU A 12 -5.59 -75.91 34.37
C GLU A 12 -5.29 -74.50 33.84
N VAL A 13 -6.23 -73.94 33.08
CA VAL A 13 -6.09 -72.62 32.47
C VAL A 13 -6.16 -71.58 33.59
N ARG A 14 -5.01 -70.97 33.91
CA ARG A 14 -4.95 -69.88 34.90
C ARG A 14 -5.65 -68.64 34.32
N HIS A 15 -6.60 -68.07 35.06
CA HIS A 15 -7.30 -66.85 34.67
C HIS A 15 -6.72 -65.64 35.41
N CYS A 16 -6.62 -64.49 34.72
CA CYS A 16 -6.14 -63.26 35.32
C CYS A 16 -7.13 -62.74 36.38
N LYS A 17 -6.65 -62.45 37.59
CA LYS A 17 -7.48 -61.92 38.70
C LYS A 17 -8.07 -60.53 38.44
N GLN A 18 -7.57 -59.80 37.44
CA GLN A 18 -7.90 -58.40 37.21
C GLN A 18 -8.86 -58.21 36.02
N CYS A 19 -8.77 -59.04 34.97
CA CYS A 19 -9.65 -58.98 33.80
C CYS A 19 -10.46 -60.26 33.53
N GLY A 20 -10.21 -61.35 34.29
CA GLY A 20 -10.93 -62.61 34.17
C GLY A 20 -10.62 -63.43 32.92
N ARG A 21 -9.67 -63.01 32.06
CA ARG A 21 -9.30 -63.73 30.83
C ARG A 21 -8.28 -64.86 31.09
N PRO A 22 -8.29 -65.93 30.28
CA PRO A 22 -7.31 -67.02 30.39
C PRO A 22 -5.90 -66.54 30.00
N ILE A 23 -4.90 -66.88 30.81
CA ILE A 23 -3.49 -66.57 30.57
C ILE A 23 -2.90 -67.67 29.67
N PRO A 24 -2.31 -67.34 28.52
CA PRO A 24 -1.64 -68.31 27.65
C PRO A 24 -0.50 -69.04 28.38
N LEU A 25 -0.30 -70.32 28.09
CA LEU A 25 0.78 -71.13 28.68
C LEU A 25 2.16 -70.54 28.35
N GLY A 26 3.01 -70.38 29.37
CA GLY A 26 4.39 -69.89 29.23
C GLY A 26 4.61 -68.41 29.56
N ILE A 27 3.56 -67.71 30.02
CA ILE A 27 3.63 -66.28 30.39
C ILE A 27 3.07 -66.12 31.80
N ASP A 28 3.82 -65.50 32.71
CA ASP A 28 3.41 -65.31 34.12
C ASP A 28 2.56 -64.05 34.34
N GLU A 29 2.55 -63.12 33.38
CA GLU A 29 1.81 -61.85 33.44
C GLU A 29 0.76 -61.73 32.33
N CYS A 30 -0.39 -61.12 32.62
CA CYS A 30 -1.45 -60.93 31.64
C CYS A 30 -1.05 -59.84 30.60
N PRO A 31 -0.98 -60.16 29.29
CA PRO A 31 -0.59 -59.20 28.26
C PRO A 31 -1.52 -57.97 28.19
N ASP A 32 -2.83 -58.20 28.32
CA ASP A 32 -3.86 -57.15 28.25
C ASP A 32 -3.76 -56.16 29.42
N CYS A 33 -3.50 -56.64 30.65
CA CYS A 33 -3.36 -55.76 31.82
C CYS A 33 -2.04 -54.99 31.81
N ARG A 34 -0.97 -55.56 31.23
CA ARG A 34 0.33 -54.89 31.09
C ARG A 34 0.27 -53.73 30.08
N LEU A 35 -0.50 -53.90 29.00
CA LEU A 35 -0.74 -52.86 27.99
C LEU A 35 -1.50 -51.64 28.54
N HIS A 36 -2.39 -51.82 29.52
CA HIS A 36 -3.02 -50.69 30.22
C HIS A 36 -2.12 -50.00 31.26
N GLY A 37 -0.97 -50.61 31.59
CA GLY A 37 0.06 -50.03 32.46
C GLY A 37 1.05 -49.10 31.75
N SER A 38 1.01 -48.98 30.42
CA SER A 38 1.77 -47.93 29.73
C SER A 38 1.01 -46.61 29.85
N ALA A 39 1.54 -45.73 30.69
CA ALA A 39 1.05 -44.41 31.04
C ALA A 39 0.78 -43.50 29.82
N PHE A 40 -0.31 -43.75 29.11
CA PHE A 40 -0.87 -42.83 28.15
C PHE A 40 -1.74 -41.85 28.94
N LEU A 41 -1.10 -40.85 29.57
CA LEU A 41 -1.71 -39.64 30.14
C LEU A 41 -3.08 -39.84 30.83
N LEU A 42 -3.08 -40.24 32.11
CA LEU A 42 -4.27 -40.33 32.97
C LEU A 42 -4.80 -38.95 33.43
N LEU A 43 -4.85 -37.96 32.54
CA LEU A 43 -5.58 -36.71 32.82
C LEU A 43 -7.05 -36.93 32.47
N PRO A 44 -8.00 -36.45 33.30
CA PRO A 44 -9.42 -36.50 32.93
C PRO A 44 -9.60 -35.77 31.59
N LYS A 45 -10.48 -36.29 30.73
CA LYS A 45 -10.68 -35.80 29.36
C LYS A 45 -10.92 -34.29 29.29
N GLU A 46 -11.53 -33.72 30.33
CA GLU A 46 -11.77 -32.28 30.50
C GLU A 46 -10.46 -31.49 30.63
N VAL A 47 -9.48 -32.02 31.36
CA VAL A 47 -8.15 -31.39 31.52
C VAL A 47 -7.33 -31.53 30.24
N LEU A 48 -7.45 -32.65 29.51
CA LEU A 48 -6.80 -32.81 28.21
C LEU A 48 -7.35 -31.78 27.20
N ILE A 49 -8.67 -31.62 27.13
CA ILE A 49 -9.32 -30.62 26.26
C ILE A 49 -8.89 -29.21 26.67
N GLY A 50 -8.90 -28.89 27.97
CA GLY A 50 -8.44 -27.59 28.48
C GLY A 50 -6.97 -27.30 28.12
N ALA A 51 -6.08 -28.27 28.29
CA ALA A 51 -4.67 -28.14 27.94
C ALA A 51 -4.48 -27.92 26.43
N ILE A 52 -5.21 -28.65 25.57
CA ILE A 52 -5.19 -28.45 24.13
C ILE A 52 -5.67 -27.04 23.77
N VAL A 53 -6.76 -26.56 24.36
CA VAL A 53 -7.28 -25.20 24.13
C VAL A 53 -6.23 -24.16 24.53
N VAL A 54 -5.58 -24.32 25.69
CA VAL A 54 -4.50 -23.41 26.12
C VAL A 54 -3.33 -23.42 25.13
N VAL A 55 -2.89 -24.59 24.68
CA VAL A 55 -1.81 -24.69 23.66
C VAL A 55 -2.22 -24.02 22.35
N LEU A 56 -3.46 -24.24 21.88
CA LEU A 56 -3.97 -23.60 20.67
C LEU A 56 -4.01 -22.09 20.81
N VAL A 57 -4.51 -21.57 21.94
CA VAL A 57 -4.53 -20.13 22.23
C VAL A 57 -3.12 -19.55 22.26
N LEU A 58 -2.17 -20.20 22.95
CA LEU A 58 -0.77 -19.78 22.98
C LEU A 58 -0.14 -19.81 21.58
N SER A 59 -0.41 -20.84 20.79
CA SER A 59 0.08 -20.96 19.41
C SER A 59 -0.47 -19.86 18.51
N PHE A 60 -1.75 -19.51 18.65
CA PHE A 60 -2.39 -18.41 17.92
C PHE A 60 -1.74 -17.07 18.25
N PHE A 61 -1.48 -16.79 19.54
CA PHE A 61 -0.75 -15.57 19.93
C PHE A 61 0.71 -15.56 19.45
N ALA A 62 1.39 -16.71 19.50
CA ALA A 62 2.77 -16.84 19.01
C ALA A 62 2.86 -16.59 17.50
N VAL A 63 2.00 -17.24 16.71
CA VAL A 63 1.91 -17.02 15.26
C VAL A 63 1.52 -15.58 14.98
N GLY A 64 0.51 -15.03 15.66
CA GLY A 64 0.10 -13.64 15.48
C GLY A 64 1.23 -12.64 15.75
N ARG A 65 2.08 -12.90 16.77
CA ARG A 65 3.28 -12.07 17.01
C ARG A 65 4.35 -12.27 15.94
N ALA A 66 4.60 -13.50 15.52
CA ALA A 66 5.56 -13.79 14.46
C ALA A 66 5.16 -13.13 13.14
N THR A 67 3.90 -13.23 12.74
CA THR A 67 3.34 -12.58 11.53
C THR A 67 3.46 -11.07 11.61
N ARG A 68 3.12 -10.43 12.74
CA ARG A 68 3.30 -8.98 12.90
C ARG A 68 4.77 -8.56 12.83
N ALA A 69 5.66 -9.30 13.48
CA ALA A 69 7.10 -9.01 13.45
C ALA A 69 7.68 -9.17 12.05
N PHE A 70 7.23 -10.17 11.31
CA PHE A 70 7.59 -10.40 9.91
C PHE A 70 7.12 -9.24 9.03
N HIS A 71 5.85 -8.85 9.10
CA HIS A 71 5.32 -7.72 8.32
C HIS A 71 5.97 -6.39 8.68
N ALA A 72 6.26 -6.14 9.96
CA ALA A 72 6.99 -4.93 10.37
C ALA A 72 8.38 -4.88 9.73
N LYS A 73 9.04 -6.03 9.59
CA LYS A 73 10.34 -6.13 8.93
C LYS A 73 10.23 -5.92 7.42
N GLU A 74 9.23 -6.51 6.77
CA GLU A 74 8.95 -6.28 5.34
C GLU A 74 8.69 -4.81 5.06
N GLN A 75 7.86 -4.14 5.88
CA GLN A 75 7.60 -2.71 5.77
C GLN A 75 8.86 -1.87 5.92
N ALA A 76 9.72 -2.18 6.91
CA ALA A 76 10.99 -1.47 7.08
C ALA A 76 11.95 -1.64 5.89
N TRP A 77 11.98 -2.83 5.28
CA TRP A 77 12.72 -3.04 4.03
C TRP A 77 12.12 -2.27 2.87
N ALA A 78 10.79 -2.27 2.75
CA ALA A 78 10.09 -1.52 1.72
C ALA A 78 10.45 -0.02 1.79
N GLU A 79 10.39 0.55 3.00
CA GLU A 79 10.71 1.96 3.24
C GLU A 79 12.18 2.28 2.94
N SER A 80 13.12 1.42 3.37
CA SER A 80 14.54 1.62 3.08
C SER A 80 14.84 1.61 1.58
N TRP A 81 14.18 0.73 0.81
CA TRP A 81 14.29 0.72 -0.64
C TRP A 81 13.62 1.94 -1.28
N PHE A 82 12.51 2.40 -0.74
CA PHE A 82 11.84 3.61 -1.18
C PHE A 82 12.72 4.86 -0.99
N GLU A 83 13.31 5.03 0.19
CA GLU A 83 14.25 6.13 0.48
C GLU A 83 15.45 6.12 -0.47
N ARG A 84 15.97 4.93 -0.79
CA ARG A 84 17.01 4.78 -1.80
C ARG A 84 16.55 5.27 -3.17
N GLY A 85 15.36 4.85 -3.61
CA GLY A 85 14.79 5.28 -4.88
C GLY A 85 14.60 6.79 -4.96
N GLU A 86 14.12 7.42 -3.88
CA GLU A 86 14.01 8.89 -3.79
C GLU A 86 15.37 9.57 -3.92
N ASN A 87 16.42 9.03 -3.30
CA ASN A 87 17.78 9.56 -3.40
C ASN A 87 18.34 9.39 -4.81
N ASP A 88 18.15 8.22 -5.43
CA ASP A 88 18.60 7.95 -6.80
C ASP A 88 17.92 8.89 -7.81
N LEU A 89 16.62 9.15 -7.62
CA LEU A 89 15.86 10.09 -8.46
C LEU A 89 16.37 11.53 -8.29
N LYS A 90 16.62 11.98 -7.06
CA LYS A 90 17.24 13.29 -6.77
C LYS A 90 18.64 13.41 -7.37
N SER A 91 19.40 12.31 -7.39
CA SER A 91 20.72 12.23 -8.02
C SER A 91 20.67 12.07 -9.54
N LYS A 92 19.50 12.18 -10.18
CA LYS A 92 19.29 12.04 -11.63
C LYS A 92 19.73 10.68 -12.18
N GLN A 93 19.55 9.63 -11.39
CA GLN A 93 19.82 8.24 -11.76
C GLN A 93 18.49 7.46 -11.85
N PRO A 94 17.67 7.71 -12.90
CA PRO A 94 16.31 7.20 -12.94
C PRO A 94 16.24 5.67 -13.05
N GLU A 95 17.20 4.99 -13.70
CA GLU A 95 17.23 3.52 -13.76
C GLU A 95 17.53 2.88 -12.40
N ALA A 96 18.41 3.47 -11.60
CA ALA A 96 18.65 3.00 -10.23
C ALA A 96 17.40 3.20 -9.35
N ALA A 97 16.74 4.34 -9.50
CA ALA A 97 15.49 4.63 -8.81
C ALA A 97 14.38 3.63 -9.18
N ILE A 98 14.25 3.26 -10.45
CA ILE A 98 13.29 2.25 -10.92
C ILE A 98 13.51 0.91 -10.20
N GLU A 99 14.76 0.45 -10.14
CA GLU A 99 15.08 -0.83 -9.47
C GLU A 99 14.84 -0.77 -7.96
N ALA A 100 15.15 0.35 -7.33
CA ALA A 100 14.87 0.58 -5.91
C ALA A 100 13.35 0.57 -5.63
N PHE A 101 12.54 1.31 -6.39
CA PHE A 101 11.09 1.35 -6.22
C PHE A 101 10.41 0.01 -6.55
N ARG A 102 10.85 -0.71 -7.58
CA ARG A 102 10.39 -2.08 -7.85
C ARG A 102 10.69 -3.01 -6.68
N THR A 103 11.84 -2.84 -6.04
CA THR A 103 12.20 -3.65 -4.88
C THR A 103 11.37 -3.27 -3.66
N ALA A 104 11.07 -1.99 -3.45
CA ALA A 104 10.12 -1.55 -2.42
C ALA A 104 8.72 -2.18 -2.63
N LEU A 105 8.24 -2.20 -3.87
CA LEU A 105 6.96 -2.81 -4.24
C LEU A 105 6.92 -4.33 -4.07
N LYS A 106 8.06 -5.04 -4.13
CA LYS A 106 8.08 -6.48 -3.79
C LYS A 106 7.70 -6.74 -2.32
N TYR A 107 8.01 -5.80 -1.43
CA TYR A 107 7.68 -5.89 0.00
C TYR A 107 6.35 -5.23 0.34
N SER A 108 5.88 -4.27 -0.47
CA SER A 108 4.58 -3.61 -0.30
C SER A 108 3.90 -3.38 -1.66
N PRO A 109 3.27 -4.42 -2.24
CA PRO A 109 2.77 -4.39 -3.62
C PRO A 109 1.67 -3.35 -3.86
N ASP A 110 0.84 -3.10 -2.84
CA ASP A 110 -0.35 -2.25 -2.93
C ASP A 110 -0.10 -0.81 -2.50
N ASN A 111 1.17 -0.41 -2.28
CA ASN A 111 1.49 0.95 -1.87
C ASN A 111 1.40 1.93 -3.06
N SER A 112 0.31 2.69 -3.13
CA SER A 112 0.04 3.67 -4.19
C SER A 112 1.16 4.72 -4.34
N LEU A 113 1.76 5.18 -3.24
CA LEU A 113 2.86 6.14 -3.27
C LEU A 113 4.09 5.54 -3.98
N PHE A 114 4.43 4.28 -3.69
CA PHE A 114 5.58 3.62 -4.30
C PHE A 114 5.34 3.39 -5.80
N GLN A 115 4.12 3.04 -6.19
CA GLN A 115 3.74 2.91 -7.60
C GLN A 115 3.80 4.24 -8.33
N LEU A 116 3.35 5.34 -7.71
CA LEU A 116 3.45 6.68 -8.28
C LEU A 116 4.91 7.12 -8.45
N ARG A 117 5.77 6.89 -7.46
CA ARG A 117 7.20 7.19 -7.57
C ARG A 117 7.90 6.35 -8.63
N LEU A 118 7.55 5.08 -8.76
CA LEU A 118 8.03 4.24 -9.86
C LEU A 118 7.61 4.83 -11.21
N ALA A 119 6.35 5.25 -11.37
CA ALA A 119 5.90 5.89 -12.61
C ALA A 119 6.70 7.18 -12.92
N GLN A 120 6.95 8.03 -11.93
CA GLN A 120 7.76 9.24 -12.10
C GLN A 120 9.22 8.93 -12.48
N ALA A 121 9.81 7.89 -11.90
CA ALA A 121 11.14 7.42 -12.28
C ALA A 121 11.16 6.86 -13.72
N LEU A 122 10.13 6.12 -14.12
CA LEU A 122 9.95 5.64 -15.49
C LEU A 122 9.81 6.79 -16.50
N ILE A 123 9.05 7.84 -16.17
CA ILE A 123 8.96 9.05 -16.99
C ILE A 123 10.35 9.69 -17.15
N SER A 124 11.08 9.83 -16.04
CA SER A 124 12.44 10.39 -16.03
C SER A 124 13.46 9.55 -16.83
N ALA A 125 13.20 8.25 -16.98
CA ALA A 125 13.95 7.33 -17.84
C ALA A 125 13.42 7.26 -19.29
N HIS A 126 12.46 8.11 -19.67
CA HIS A 126 11.78 8.09 -20.98
C HIS A 126 11.00 6.78 -21.28
N ARG A 127 10.62 6.02 -20.25
CA ARG A 127 9.83 4.78 -20.34
C ARG A 127 8.34 5.08 -20.16
N THR A 128 7.82 5.98 -20.99
CA THR A 128 6.49 6.58 -20.84
C THR A 128 5.32 5.59 -20.94
N VAL A 129 5.43 4.56 -21.80
CA VAL A 129 4.39 3.51 -21.95
C VAL A 129 4.22 2.69 -20.66
N GLU A 130 5.34 2.34 -20.02
CA GLU A 130 5.30 1.60 -18.76
C GLU A 130 4.77 2.50 -17.64
N ALA A 131 5.23 3.74 -17.57
CA ALA A 131 4.75 4.72 -16.59
C ALA A 131 3.23 4.93 -16.69
N ARG A 132 2.71 5.12 -17.91
CA ARG A 132 1.29 5.25 -18.19
C ARG A 132 0.48 4.06 -17.66
N SER A 133 0.98 2.84 -17.83
CA SER A 133 0.30 1.64 -17.33
C SER A 133 0.15 1.65 -15.80
N TYR A 134 1.20 2.02 -15.07
CA TYR A 134 1.13 2.17 -13.61
C TYR A 134 0.17 3.29 -13.20
N LEU A 135 0.24 4.44 -13.87
CA LEU A 135 -0.63 5.59 -13.57
C LEU A 135 -2.11 5.30 -13.85
N LEU A 136 -2.43 4.61 -14.93
CA LEU A 136 -3.81 4.22 -15.23
C LEU A 136 -4.35 3.23 -14.19
N ASN A 137 -3.55 2.26 -13.76
CA ASN A 137 -3.96 1.34 -12.69
C ASN A 137 -4.18 2.07 -11.34
N LEU A 138 -3.33 3.05 -11.02
CA LEU A 138 -3.54 3.91 -9.86
C LEU A 138 -4.84 4.72 -10.00
N TRP A 139 -5.05 5.34 -11.17
CA TRP A 139 -6.22 6.14 -11.46
C TRP A 139 -7.54 5.34 -11.41
N GLU A 140 -7.53 4.07 -11.82
CA GLU A 140 -8.70 3.19 -11.71
C GLU A 140 -9.15 2.98 -10.26
N ARG A 141 -8.20 2.93 -9.31
CA ARG A 141 -8.48 2.75 -7.88
C ARG A 141 -8.72 4.07 -7.16
N GLU A 142 -8.02 5.13 -7.57
CA GLU A 142 -8.06 6.44 -6.96
C GLU A 142 -8.27 7.53 -8.03
N PRO A 143 -9.47 7.65 -8.63
CA PRO A 143 -9.72 8.58 -9.73
C PRO A 143 -9.51 10.05 -9.36
N GLU A 144 -9.64 10.38 -8.08
CA GLU A 144 -9.48 11.73 -7.52
C GLU A 144 -8.05 12.02 -7.05
N ASN A 145 -7.09 11.08 -7.20
CA ASN A 145 -5.71 11.30 -6.76
C ASN A 145 -5.06 12.42 -7.61
N GLY A 146 -4.82 13.57 -6.99
CA GLY A 146 -4.30 14.76 -7.63
C GLY A 146 -2.92 14.54 -8.27
N PRO A 147 -1.92 14.00 -7.54
CA PRO A 147 -0.64 13.62 -8.11
C PRO A 147 -0.72 12.69 -9.32
N VAL A 148 -1.54 11.64 -9.28
CA VAL A 148 -1.69 10.69 -10.40
C VAL A 148 -2.29 11.39 -11.63
N ASN A 149 -3.34 12.18 -11.43
CA ASN A 149 -3.96 12.96 -12.50
C ASN A 149 -2.98 13.99 -13.08
N ARG A 150 -2.10 14.60 -12.28
CA ARG A 150 -1.06 15.51 -12.77
C ARG A 150 -0.11 14.78 -13.72
N GLU A 151 0.41 13.61 -13.35
CA GLU A 151 1.33 12.85 -14.19
C GLU A 151 0.66 12.37 -15.49
N LEU A 152 -0.61 11.95 -15.43
CA LEU A 152 -1.38 11.59 -16.64
C LEU A 152 -1.62 12.80 -17.55
N GLY A 153 -1.88 13.98 -16.97
CA GLY A 153 -2.01 15.24 -17.71
C GLY A 153 -0.73 15.63 -18.44
N LEU A 154 0.43 15.46 -17.79
CA LEU A 154 1.75 15.69 -18.40
C LEU A 154 2.00 14.74 -19.58
N LEU A 155 1.76 13.45 -19.39
CA LEU A 155 1.94 12.46 -20.46
C LEU A 155 1.01 12.73 -21.65
N ALA A 156 -0.26 13.07 -21.41
CA ALA A 156 -1.19 13.46 -22.46
C ALA A 156 -0.76 14.75 -23.18
N ALA A 157 -0.20 15.70 -22.44
CA ALA A 157 0.31 16.96 -22.99
C ALA A 157 1.52 16.76 -23.92
N GLU A 158 2.44 15.86 -23.54
CA GLU A 158 3.59 15.44 -24.34
C GLU A 158 3.17 14.73 -25.62
N GLU A 159 2.15 13.88 -25.55
CA GLU A 159 1.55 13.19 -26.71
C GLU A 159 0.73 14.11 -27.62
N GLY A 160 0.51 15.37 -27.22
CA GLY A 160 -0.27 16.34 -27.98
C GLY A 160 -1.79 16.15 -27.88
N ASN A 161 -2.25 15.27 -26.99
CA ASN A 161 -3.68 15.08 -26.73
C ASN A 161 -4.18 16.16 -25.74
N VAL A 162 -4.48 17.33 -26.30
CA VAL A 162 -4.88 18.52 -25.53
C VAL A 162 -6.15 18.27 -24.71
N ALA A 163 -7.11 17.52 -25.25
CA ALA A 163 -8.38 17.28 -24.56
C ALA A 163 -8.19 16.42 -23.30
N ASP A 164 -7.43 15.32 -23.39
CA ASP A 164 -7.14 14.49 -22.21
C ASP A 164 -6.22 15.21 -21.23
N ALA A 165 -5.23 15.97 -21.72
CA ALA A 165 -4.38 16.77 -20.86
C ALA A 165 -5.20 17.72 -19.97
N ILE A 166 -6.15 18.46 -20.58
CA ILE A 166 -7.05 19.37 -19.85
C ILE A 166 -7.86 18.60 -18.80
N ARG A 167 -8.51 17.50 -19.20
CA ARG A 167 -9.34 16.70 -18.29
C ARG A 167 -8.55 16.19 -17.08
N TYR A 168 -7.35 15.66 -17.30
CA TYR A 168 -6.50 15.19 -16.22
C TYR A 168 -5.99 16.34 -15.35
N TYR A 169 -5.62 17.47 -15.93
CA TYR A 169 -5.20 18.63 -15.16
C TYR A 169 -6.32 19.21 -14.29
N GLU A 170 -7.55 19.29 -14.80
CA GLU A 170 -8.72 19.71 -14.01
C GLU A 170 -8.94 18.78 -12.82
N ASN A 171 -8.91 17.46 -13.05
CA ASN A 171 -8.99 16.47 -11.97
C ASN A 171 -7.83 16.59 -10.97
N ALA A 172 -6.63 16.98 -11.43
CA ALA A 172 -5.50 17.21 -10.54
C ALA A 172 -5.65 18.48 -9.69
N ILE A 173 -6.21 19.55 -10.26
CA ILE A 173 -6.46 20.82 -9.58
C ILE A 173 -7.51 20.65 -8.46
N TYR A 174 -8.59 19.90 -8.73
CA TYR A 174 -9.69 19.68 -7.79
C TYR A 174 -9.59 18.38 -6.98
N GLY A 175 -8.57 17.57 -7.25
CA GLY A 175 -8.38 16.26 -6.62
C GLY A 175 -7.83 16.29 -5.19
N VAL A 176 -7.68 15.10 -4.63
CA VAL A 176 -7.11 14.83 -3.31
C VAL A 176 -5.59 14.86 -3.37
N TRP A 177 -4.98 15.61 -2.47
CA TRP A 177 -3.53 15.68 -2.26
C TRP A 177 -3.23 15.35 -0.80
N ASP A 178 -2.23 14.50 -0.55
CA ASP A 178 -1.84 14.07 0.81
C ASP A 178 -1.48 15.24 1.74
N ILE A 179 -0.98 16.32 1.17
CA ILE A 179 -0.73 17.58 1.86
C ILE A 179 -1.56 18.63 1.14
N PRO A 180 -2.61 19.19 1.78
CA PRO A 180 -3.34 20.35 1.26
C PRO A 180 -2.36 21.50 1.17
N ASP A 181 -1.83 21.70 -0.02
CA ASP A 181 -0.90 22.76 -0.32
C ASP A 181 -1.49 23.60 -1.44
N GLU A 182 -2.14 24.70 -1.04
CA GLU A 182 -2.64 25.70 -1.97
C GLU A 182 -1.52 26.19 -2.90
N ASP A 183 -0.27 26.19 -2.45
CA ASP A 183 0.87 26.62 -3.26
C ASP A 183 1.14 25.62 -4.38
N ARG A 184 1.01 24.32 -4.12
CA ARG A 184 1.12 23.27 -5.13
C ARG A 184 -0.01 23.34 -6.14
N ARG A 185 -1.25 23.56 -5.69
CA ARG A 185 -2.39 23.77 -6.60
C ARG A 185 -2.17 24.99 -7.50
N ARG A 186 -1.71 26.10 -6.92
CA ARG A 186 -1.37 27.31 -7.68
C ARG A 186 -0.23 27.07 -8.69
N ALA A 187 0.81 26.34 -8.29
CA ALA A 187 1.91 25.99 -9.18
C ALA A 187 1.43 25.14 -10.37
N LEU A 188 0.54 24.18 -10.13
CA LEU A 188 -0.07 23.37 -11.18
C LEU A 188 -0.95 24.22 -12.10
N ARG A 189 -1.82 25.10 -11.58
CA ARG A 189 -2.64 26.00 -12.40
C ARG A 189 -1.78 26.89 -13.32
N LEU A 190 -0.66 27.39 -12.81
CA LEU A 190 0.32 28.13 -13.62
C LEU A 190 0.97 27.28 -14.72
N GLU A 191 1.30 26.02 -14.43
CA GLU A 191 1.82 25.05 -15.41
C GLU A 191 0.79 24.80 -16.52
N VAL A 192 -0.47 24.59 -16.15
CA VAL A 192 -1.60 24.37 -17.06
C VAL A 192 -1.86 25.60 -17.94
N TYR A 193 -1.92 26.79 -17.34
CA TYR A 193 -2.08 28.04 -18.08
C TYR A 193 -0.99 28.21 -19.15
N ARG A 194 0.28 27.99 -18.80
CA ARG A 194 1.40 28.09 -19.75
C ARG A 194 1.28 27.06 -20.87
N TYR A 195 0.88 25.83 -20.54
CA TYR A 195 0.63 24.78 -21.53
C TYR A 195 -0.48 25.18 -22.50
N LEU A 196 -1.64 25.63 -21.99
CA LEU A 196 -2.78 26.07 -22.80
C LEU A 196 -2.40 27.22 -23.73
N ARG A 197 -1.67 28.21 -23.21
CA ARG A 197 -1.18 29.34 -24.00
C ARG A 197 -0.22 28.89 -25.11
N ALA A 198 0.70 27.97 -24.80
CA ALA A 198 1.64 27.43 -25.79
C ALA A 198 0.95 26.61 -26.90
N ARG A 199 -0.20 25.99 -26.60
CA ARG A 199 -1.02 25.26 -27.58
C ARG A 199 -2.04 26.14 -28.31
N GLY A 200 -2.12 27.44 -28.00
CA GLY A 200 -3.07 28.38 -28.61
C GLY A 200 -4.51 28.22 -28.11
N ALA A 201 -4.73 27.52 -27.00
CA ALA A 201 -6.03 27.35 -26.35
C ALA A 201 -6.38 28.60 -25.51
N THR A 202 -6.53 29.75 -26.19
CA THR A 202 -6.63 31.07 -25.57
C THR A 202 -7.84 31.22 -24.65
N ALA A 203 -9.01 30.70 -25.04
CA ALA A 203 -10.22 30.76 -24.23
C ALA A 203 -10.08 29.99 -22.92
N GLN A 204 -9.50 28.78 -22.96
CA GLN A 204 -9.24 27.99 -21.75
C GLN A 204 -8.15 28.63 -20.88
N ALA A 205 -7.09 29.17 -21.49
CA ALA A 205 -6.05 29.89 -20.77
C ALA A 205 -6.59 31.14 -20.05
N GLU A 206 -7.49 31.88 -20.70
CA GLU A 206 -8.18 33.03 -20.11
C GLU A 206 -9.06 32.61 -18.93
N ALA A 207 -9.87 31.56 -19.10
CA ALA A 207 -10.73 31.02 -18.04
C ALA A 207 -9.91 30.59 -16.81
N GLU A 208 -8.78 29.91 -17.03
CA GLU A 208 -7.87 29.51 -15.95
C GLU A 208 -7.28 30.73 -15.22
N LEU A 209 -6.84 31.74 -15.98
CA LEU A 209 -6.30 32.97 -15.42
C LEU A 209 -7.35 33.76 -14.61
N MET A 210 -8.61 33.76 -15.06
CA MET A 210 -9.74 34.31 -14.30
C MET A 210 -9.98 33.55 -12.99
N ALA A 211 -10.00 32.22 -13.03
CA ALA A 211 -10.18 31.38 -11.85
C ALA A 211 -9.06 31.63 -10.82
N MET A 212 -7.79 31.66 -11.27
CA MET A 212 -6.65 32.01 -10.42
C MET A 212 -6.79 33.40 -9.80
N SER A 213 -7.33 34.40 -10.52
CA SER A 213 -7.53 35.74 -9.99
C SER A 213 -8.60 35.82 -8.88
N GLY A 214 -9.59 34.94 -8.93
CA GLY A 214 -10.67 34.85 -7.93
C GLY A 214 -10.25 34.12 -6.65
N GLU A 215 -9.36 33.14 -6.77
CA GLU A 215 -8.87 32.29 -5.67
C GLU A 215 -7.53 32.74 -5.10
N ALA A 216 -6.93 33.80 -5.66
CA ALA A 216 -5.63 34.30 -5.22
C ALA A 216 -5.62 34.60 -3.70
N PRO A 217 -4.62 34.11 -2.94
CA PRO A 217 -4.42 34.50 -1.56
C PRO A 217 -4.32 36.02 -1.45
N ARG A 218 -4.57 36.57 -0.26
CA ARG A 218 -4.28 37.99 0.05
C ARG A 218 -2.77 38.25 0.15
N ASP A 219 -2.04 37.91 -0.92
CA ASP A 219 -0.63 38.16 -1.13
C ASP A 219 -0.48 39.04 -2.38
N ALA A 220 0.15 40.20 -2.21
CA ALA A 220 0.40 41.15 -3.28
C ALA A 220 1.17 40.53 -4.45
N ARG A 221 2.12 39.61 -4.20
CA ARG A 221 2.95 39.01 -5.27
C ARG A 221 2.13 38.15 -6.22
N ALA A 222 1.22 37.34 -5.70
CA ALA A 222 0.34 36.51 -6.51
C ALA A 222 -0.58 37.37 -7.40
N HIS A 223 -1.13 38.45 -6.84
CA HIS A 223 -1.97 39.39 -7.60
C HIS A 223 -1.20 40.14 -8.69
N VAL A 224 0.04 40.56 -8.42
CA VAL A 224 0.91 41.20 -9.41
C VAL A 224 1.24 40.24 -10.56
N GLN A 225 1.66 39.01 -10.25
CA GLN A 225 2.02 38.02 -11.27
C GLN A 225 0.83 37.66 -12.18
N ILE A 226 -0.37 37.45 -11.61
CA ILE A 226 -1.59 37.22 -12.38
C ILE A 226 -1.95 38.46 -13.23
N GLY A 227 -1.80 39.66 -12.67
CA GLY A 227 -1.99 40.91 -13.39
C GLY A 227 -1.05 41.07 -14.59
N GLU A 228 0.22 40.70 -14.44
CA GLU A 228 1.20 40.70 -15.53
C GLU A 228 0.82 39.74 -16.67
N PHE A 229 0.35 38.54 -16.34
CA PHE A 229 -0.15 37.61 -17.35
C PHE A 229 -1.38 38.15 -18.08
N LEU A 230 -2.31 38.78 -17.36
CA LEU A 230 -3.49 39.41 -17.96
C LEU A 230 -3.10 40.58 -18.89
N LEU A 231 -2.07 41.36 -18.54
CA LEU A 231 -1.54 42.43 -19.41
C LEU A 231 -0.87 41.86 -20.66
N GLN A 232 -0.07 40.81 -20.50
CA GLN A 232 0.67 40.18 -21.60
C GLN A 232 -0.28 39.61 -22.66
N ASP A 233 -1.39 39.01 -22.22
CA ASP A 233 -2.36 38.36 -23.10
C ASP A 233 -3.47 39.33 -23.59
N GLY A 234 -3.38 40.62 -23.26
CA GLY A 234 -4.28 41.67 -23.77
C GLY A 234 -5.61 41.81 -23.01
N TYR A 235 -5.76 41.18 -21.85
CA TYR A 235 -6.94 41.23 -20.99
C TYR A 235 -6.92 42.47 -20.07
N TYR A 236 -6.77 43.67 -20.67
CA TYR A 236 -6.48 44.94 -19.98
C TYR A 236 -7.47 45.30 -18.86
N ASN A 237 -8.77 45.08 -19.04
CA ASN A 237 -9.80 45.40 -18.04
C ASN A 237 -9.67 44.55 -16.77
N HIS A 238 -9.26 43.29 -16.91
CA HIS A 238 -9.05 42.38 -15.79
C HIS A 238 -7.69 42.63 -15.11
N ALA A 239 -6.66 42.94 -15.91
CA ALA A 239 -5.33 43.27 -15.41
C ALA A 239 -5.30 44.46 -14.43
N LEU A 240 -6.01 45.54 -14.76
CA LEU A 240 -6.06 46.74 -13.91
C LEU A 240 -6.71 46.44 -12.55
N LYS A 241 -7.72 45.57 -12.52
CA LYS A 241 -8.38 45.13 -11.30
C LYS A 241 -7.48 44.23 -10.44
N GLY A 242 -6.70 43.35 -11.06
CA GLY A 242 -5.72 42.50 -10.37
C GLY A 242 -4.57 43.31 -9.76
N ARG A 243 -3.96 44.21 -10.53
CA ARG A 243 -2.85 45.05 -10.08
C ARG A 243 -3.24 46.03 -8.98
N SER A 244 -4.38 46.71 -9.11
CA SER A 244 -4.87 47.62 -8.06
C SER A 244 -5.14 46.91 -6.73
N ARG A 245 -5.61 45.65 -6.76
CA ARG A 245 -5.73 44.81 -5.56
C ARG A 245 -4.38 44.46 -4.96
N GLY A 246 -3.39 44.08 -5.78
CA GLY A 246 -2.03 43.80 -5.31
C GLY A 246 -1.38 45.02 -4.65
N ASP A 247 -1.47 46.19 -5.31
CA ASP A 247 -0.95 47.46 -4.79
C ASP A 247 -1.67 47.90 -3.51
N ALA A 248 -2.98 47.65 -3.39
CA ALA A 248 -3.73 47.93 -2.18
C ALA A 248 -3.31 47.04 -0.99
N ILE A 249 -3.09 45.74 -1.23
CA ILE A 249 -2.60 44.81 -0.20
C ILE A 249 -1.18 45.18 0.23
N SER A 250 -0.31 45.56 -0.71
CA SER A 250 1.08 45.95 -0.42
C SER A 250 1.19 47.25 0.39
N ASN A 251 0.18 48.11 0.36
CA ASN A 251 0.16 49.40 1.06
C ASN A 251 -0.67 49.37 2.36
N ASP A 252 -1.19 48.21 2.76
CA ASP A 252 -1.99 48.04 3.97
C ASP A 252 -1.09 47.89 5.21
N PRO A 253 -1.12 48.80 6.20
CA PRO A 253 -0.18 48.82 7.33
C PRO A 253 -0.36 47.68 8.36
N ILE A 254 -1.31 46.77 8.13
CA ILE A 254 -1.55 45.59 8.97
C ILE A 254 -0.57 44.43 8.65
N PHE A 255 0.22 44.55 7.57
CA PHE A 255 1.22 43.56 7.13
C PHE A 255 2.62 44.15 6.93
#